data_AF-A0A9D5QI11-F1
#
_entry.id   AF-A0A9D5QI11-F1
#
_cell.length_a   1.000
_cell.length_b   1.000
_cell.length_c   1.000
_cell.angle_alpha   90.00
_cell.angle_beta   90.00
_cell.angle_gamma   90.00
#
_symmetry.space_group_name_H-M   'P 1'
#
loop_
_entity.id
_entity.type
_entity.pdbx_description
1 polymer ?
#
loop_
_entity_poly.entity_id
_entity_poly.type
_entity_poly.pdbx_seq_one_letter_code
_entity_poly.pdbx_strand_id
1 'polypeptide(L)' 'MQSCRIQKTRVVIQQGDIALMLVDGLVSPDTTDVWMQRGVAAAIARSCNVSIREEIDDPRPIPIGEVVVTSAGKLPARH' A
#
# COMPACT_ATOMS: atom_id res chain seq x y z
N MET A 1 9.05 12.05 15.41
CA MET A 1 8.70 10.61 15.43
C MET A 1 8.05 10.30 16.75
N GLN A 2 6.75 10.01 16.76
CA GLN A 2 6.02 9.59 17.96
C GLN A 2 5.87 8.07 17.93
N SER A 3 5.91 7.39 19.08
CA SER A 3 5.65 5.95 19.12
C SER A 3 5.01 5.54 20.44
N CYS A 4 4.12 4.56 20.38
CA CYS A 4 3.55 3.91 21.56
C CYS A 4 3.64 2.38 21.42
N ARG A 5 3.28 1.67 22.48
CA ARG A 5 3.21 0.21 22.49
C ARG A 5 1.81 -0.24 22.87
N ILE A 6 1.22 -1.12 22.06
CA ILE A 6 -0.06 -1.77 22.31
C ILE A 6 0.24 -3.26 22.44
N GLN A 7 0.20 -3.79 23.67
CA GLN A 7 0.62 -5.16 23.98
C GLN A 7 2.04 -5.47 23.46
N LYS A 8 2.17 -6.44 22.54
CA LYS A 8 3.44 -6.82 21.90
C LYS A 8 3.79 -5.98 20.66
N THR A 9 2.90 -5.10 20.22
CA THR A 9 3.04 -4.32 18.99
C THR A 9 3.54 -2.91 19.29
N ARG A 10 4.61 -2.49 18.60
CA ARG A 10 5.08 -1.10 18.61
C ARG A 10 4.42 -0.34 17.47
N VAL A 11 3.76 0.78 17.77
CA VAL A 11 3.15 1.66 16.79
C VAL A 11 4.00 2.92 16.66
N VAL A 12 4.34 3.31 15.43
CA VAL A 12 5.16 4.48 15.13
C VAL A 12 4.38 5.41 14.21
N ILE A 13 4.33 6.68 14.58
CA ILE A 13 3.81 7.77 13.74
C ILE A 13 5.02 8.54 13.20
N GLN A 14 5.13 8.52 11.88
CA GLN A 14 6.22 9.12 11.14
C GLN A 14 5.65 9.94 9.99
N GLN A 15 6.21 11.13 9.78
CA GLN A 15 5.98 11.93 8.59
C GLN A 15 7.07 11.61 7.57
N GLY A 16 6.69 11.36 6.33
CA GLY A 16 7.61 11.02 5.24
C GLY A 16 6.87 10.57 3.99
N ASP A 17 7.63 10.13 2.99
CA ASP A 17 7.10 9.48 1.80
C ASP A 17 6.98 7.97 2.03
N ILE A 18 5.74 7.46 2.00
CA ILE A 18 5.47 6.04 2.26
C ILE A 18 6.09 5.14 1.20
N ALA A 19 6.26 5.61 -0.04
CA ALA A 19 6.79 4.81 -1.15
C ALA A 19 8.29 4.50 -1.02
N LEU A 20 9.00 5.20 -0.10
CA LEU A 20 10.42 5.00 0.18
C LEU A 20 10.68 4.15 1.44
N MET A 21 9.62 3.67 2.10
CA MET A 21 9.74 2.98 3.39
C MET A 21 10.21 1.54 3.21
N LEU A 22 11.31 1.19 3.87
CA LEU A 22 11.81 -0.19 3.93
C LEU A 22 10.96 -1.01 4.92
N VAL A 23 9.97 -1.73 4.42
CA VAL A 23 9.01 -2.48 5.24
C VAL A 23 8.70 -3.85 4.66
N ASP A 24 7.96 -4.66 5.40
CA ASP A 24 7.58 -5.98 4.95
C ASP A 24 6.32 -5.94 4.07
N GLY A 25 5.37 -5.06 4.42
CA GLY A 25 4.14 -4.85 3.68
C GLY A 25 3.77 -3.38 3.67
N LEU A 26 3.25 -2.89 2.55
CA LEU A 26 2.77 -1.53 2.38
C LEU A 26 1.27 -1.52 2.05
N VAL A 27 0.51 -0.67 2.75
CA VAL A 27 -0.94 -0.57 2.54
C VAL A 27 -1.25 0.74 1.84
N SER A 28 -1.88 0.65 0.66
CA SER A 28 -2.41 1.83 -0.03
C SER A 28 -3.87 2.06 0.37
N PRO A 29 -4.26 3.29 0.75
CA PRO A 29 -5.67 3.67 0.78
C PRO A 29 -6.15 3.90 -0.65
N ASP A 30 -7.22 3.22 -1.08
CA ASP A 30 -7.83 3.46 -2.39
C ASP A 30 -9.34 3.18 -2.38
N THR A 31 -10.00 3.44 -3.51
CA THR A 31 -11.39 3.07 -3.75
C THR A 31 -11.53 1.57 -4.05
N THR A 32 -12.76 1.06 -3.99
CA THR A 32 -13.11 -0.31 -4.39
C THR A 32 -12.65 -0.66 -5.79
N ASP A 33 -12.55 0.35 -6.67
CA ASP A 33 -12.10 0.15 -8.04
C ASP A 33 -10.58 0.12 -8.19
N VAL A 34 -9.77 0.38 -7.16
CA VAL A 34 -8.28 0.37 -7.22
C VAL A 34 -7.73 1.17 -8.41
N TRP A 35 -8.04 2.47 -8.46
CA TRP A 35 -7.58 3.33 -9.55
C TRP A 35 -6.15 3.85 -9.32
N MET A 36 -5.77 4.09 -8.06
CA MET A 36 -4.47 4.60 -7.64
C MET A 36 -3.98 5.83 -8.43
N GLN A 37 -4.87 6.76 -8.81
CA GLN A 37 -4.52 7.87 -9.71
C GLN A 37 -4.19 9.21 -9.03
N ARG A 38 -4.35 9.32 -7.71
CA ARG A 38 -4.10 10.58 -6.98
C ARG A 38 -3.52 10.36 -5.58
N GLY A 39 -2.92 11.43 -5.04
CA GLY A 39 -2.40 11.46 -3.69
C GLY A 39 -1.37 10.36 -3.41
N VAL A 40 -1.46 9.78 -2.21
CA VAL A 40 -0.54 8.72 -1.75
C VAL A 40 -0.64 7.46 -2.61
N ALA A 41 -1.84 7.06 -3.04
CA ALA A 41 -2.03 5.88 -3.89
C ALA A 41 -1.30 6.03 -5.23
N ALA A 42 -1.33 7.21 -5.86
CA ALA A 42 -0.55 7.46 -7.06
C ALA A 42 0.97 7.46 -6.83
N ALA A 43 1.44 7.97 -5.69
CA ALA A 43 2.85 7.93 -5.35
C ALA A 43 3.35 6.48 -5.22
N ILE A 44 2.54 5.62 -4.59
CA ILE A 44 2.79 4.18 -4.47
C ILE A 44 2.81 3.52 -5.85
N ALA A 45 1.74 3.67 -6.64
CA ALA A 45 1.63 3.03 -7.95
C ALA A 45 2.77 3.41 -8.91
N ARG A 46 3.19 4.69 -8.92
CA ARG A 46 4.33 5.14 -9.72
C ARG A 46 5.65 4.50 -9.27
N SER A 47 5.82 4.31 -7.96
CA SER A 47 7.03 3.76 -7.37
C SER A 47 7.13 2.24 -7.51
N CYS A 48 5.99 1.53 -7.54
CA CYS A 48 5.95 0.10 -7.85
C CYS A 48 6.53 -0.21 -9.24
N ASN A 49 6.40 0.70 -10.20
CA ASN A 49 6.87 0.55 -11.59
C ASN A 49 6.41 -0.78 -12.25
N VAL A 50 5.25 -1.28 -11.82
CA VAL A 50 4.48 -2.39 -12.39
C VAL A 50 3.01 -1.98 -12.33
N SER A 51 2.20 -2.49 -13.25
CA SER A 51 0.77 -2.22 -13.24
C SER A 51 0.11 -3.07 -12.16
N ILE A 52 -0.20 -2.48 -11.00
CA ILE A 52 -0.92 -3.16 -9.91
C ILE A 52 -2.22 -3.77 -10.43
N ARG A 53 -2.88 -3.09 -11.39
CA ARG A 53 -4.12 -3.58 -12.01
C ARG A 53 -3.95 -4.88 -12.79
N GLU A 54 -2.77 -5.11 -13.37
CA GLU A 54 -2.47 -6.36 -14.10
C GLU A 54 -2.24 -7.53 -13.14
N GLU A 55 -1.95 -7.27 -11.86
CA GLU A 55 -1.83 -8.30 -10.82
C GLU A 55 -3.19 -8.68 -10.17
N ILE A 56 -4.26 -7.94 -10.47
CA ILE A 56 -5.59 -8.24 -9.96
C ILE A 56 -6.27 -9.23 -10.90
N ASP A 57 -6.39 -10.48 -10.45
CA ASP A 57 -7.01 -11.57 -11.22
C ASP A 57 -8.46 -11.27 -11.63
N ASP A 58 -9.22 -10.59 -10.77
CA ASP A 58 -10.61 -10.22 -10.99
C ASP A 58 -10.75 -8.70 -11.14
N PRO A 59 -11.03 -8.18 -12.35
CA PRO A 59 -11.09 -6.73 -12.58
C PRO A 59 -12.33 -6.06 -11.96
N ARG A 60 -13.21 -6.81 -11.28
CA ARG A 60 -14.38 -6.27 -10.58
C ARG A 60 -13.99 -5.43 -9.36
N PRO A 61 -14.88 -4.53 -8.90
CA PRO A 61 -14.64 -3.77 -7.68
C PRO A 61 -14.43 -4.69 -6.47
N ILE A 62 -13.47 -4.36 -5.62
CA ILE A 62 -13.22 -5.04 -4.36
C ILE A 62 -14.44 -4.83 -3.43
N PRO A 63 -14.99 -5.89 -2.82
CA PRO A 63 -16.07 -5.75 -1.83
C PRO A 63 -15.66 -4.85 -0.65
N ILE A 64 -16.63 -4.11 -0.11
CA ILE A 64 -16.38 -3.25 1.05
C ILE A 64 -15.93 -4.11 2.24
N GLY A 65 -14.80 -3.73 2.86
CA GLY A 65 -14.20 -4.46 3.98
C GLY A 65 -13.14 -5.47 3.57
N GLU A 66 -12.98 -5.72 2.27
CA GLU A 66 -11.95 -6.60 1.72
C GLU A 66 -10.72 -5.80 1.24
N VAL A 67 -9.63 -6.53 1.00
CA VAL A 67 -8.37 -5.98 0.48
C VAL A 67 -7.79 -6.94 -0.57
N VAL A 68 -7.11 -6.38 -1.58
CA VAL A 68 -6.31 -7.16 -2.53
C VAL A 68 -4.84 -7.06 -2.14
N VAL A 69 -4.14 -8.20 -2.20
CA VAL A 69 -2.70 -8.30 -1.93
C VAL A 69 -2.00 -8.54 -3.25
N THR A 70 -1.03 -7.69 -3.58
CA THR A 70 -0.20 -7.80 -4.79
C THR A 70 1.27 -8.02 -4.41
N SER A 71 2.13 -8.12 -5.42
CA SER A 71 3.55 -7.92 -5.24
C SER A 71 3.86 -6.44 -4.97
N ALA A 72 5.02 -6.18 -4.38
CA ALA A 72 5.53 -4.83 -4.14
C ALA A 72 6.10 -4.16 -5.41
N GLY A 73 6.25 -4.89 -6.51
CA GLY A 73 6.97 -4.41 -7.69
C GLY A 73 8.40 -3.97 -7.35
N LYS A 74 8.69 -2.68 -7.59
CA LYS A 74 9.97 -2.02 -7.27
C LYS A 74 9.99 -1.26 -5.94
N LEU A 75 8.92 -1.28 -5.16
CA LEU A 75 8.94 -0.68 -3.83
C LEU A 75 10.00 -1.38 -2.95
N PRO A 76 10.58 -0.68 -1.96
CA PRO A 76 11.39 -1.29 -0.92
C PRO A 76 10.52 -2.09 0.10
N ALA A 77 9.59 -2.90 -0.40
CA ALA A 77 8.69 -3.74 0.37
C ALA A 77 8.68 -5.19 -0.17
N ARG A 78 8.21 -6.14 0.64
CA ARG A 78 8.02 -7.53 0.17
C ARG A 78 6.62 -7.75 -0.43
N HIS A 79 5.63 -7.05 0.11
CA HIS A 79 4.23 -7.06 -0.32
C HIS A 79 3.70 -5.63 -0.48
#